data_AF-A0A1Q3F3B4-F1
#
_entry.id   AF-A0A1Q3F3B4-F1
#
_cell.length_a   1.000
_cell.length_b   1.000
_cell.length_c   1.000
_cell.angle_alpha   90.00
_cell.angle_beta   90.00
_cell.angle_gamma   90.00
#
_symmetry.space_group_name_H-M   'P 1'
#
loop_
_entity.id
_entity.type
_entity.pdbx_description
1 polymer ?
#
loop_
_entity_poly.entity_id
_entity_poly.type
_entity_poly.pdbx_seq_one_letter_code
_entity_poly.pdbx_strand_id
1 'polypeptide(L)'
;MDCDWAPDDDADELEVSNQTVGPANGSVQYLFRVFKRKYNKQQISSDERFGMWLVRAHSIDEFRSTLWELVRPHVKRAIEVSSGGSGVGYVFRWGGPAEPSEEDAPQFVTFCEKKNKKVYTWNHLSKAVTLQRWQDLEIILAIHEYSTSLKTRAIYQLALNTFLAPTSASKPTTKKPAVVKKPLLPPAADGYSFRDEVRALRETFSQMRSLMTILDSRITLLEQKCDDAALVAVQMESTEAGAEDPLEHFQLKVEKLDCDEEDD
;
A
#
# COMPACT_ATOMS: atom_id res chain seq x y z
N MET A 1 5.94 2.06 -12.54
CA MET A 1 4.99 0.92 -12.54
C MET A 1 5.05 0.42 -13.95
N ASP A 2 5.71 -0.71 -14.18
CA ASP A 2 6.13 -1.08 -15.53
C ASP A 2 5.17 -2.13 -16.07
N CYS A 3 4.54 -1.84 -17.20
CA CYS A 3 3.74 -2.81 -17.94
C CYS A 3 4.69 -3.76 -18.65
N ASP A 4 4.90 -4.93 -18.06
CA ASP A 4 5.72 -5.96 -18.65
C ASP A 4 4.89 -6.70 -19.72
N TRP A 5 5.23 -6.46 -20.99
CA TRP A 5 4.58 -7.06 -22.15
C TRP A 5 5.42 -8.25 -22.60
N ALA A 6 4.81 -9.43 -22.70
CA ALA A 6 5.40 -10.52 -23.46
C ALA A 6 5.30 -10.18 -24.95
N PRO A 7 6.33 -10.49 -25.78
CA PRO A 7 6.20 -10.38 -27.22
C PRO A 7 4.99 -11.21 -27.68
N ASP A 8 4.15 -10.62 -28.55
CA ASP A 8 3.00 -11.28 -29.16
C ASP A 8 3.50 -12.54 -29.88
N ASP A 9 3.27 -13.72 -29.28
CA ASP A 9 3.45 -15.00 -29.95
C ASP A 9 2.15 -15.22 -30.74
N ASP A 10 2.26 -15.19 -32.07
CA ASP A 10 1.16 -15.39 -33.00
C ASP A 10 0.65 -16.84 -32.89
N ALA A 11 -0.21 -17.12 -31.91
CA ALA A 11 -0.87 -18.42 -31.81
C ALA A 11 -2.24 -18.32 -31.11
N ASP A 12 -3.23 -18.87 -31.81
CA ASP A 12 -4.62 -19.15 -31.44
C ASP A 12 -5.62 -17.98 -31.47
N GLU A 13 -6.43 -17.96 -32.54
CA GLU A 13 -7.69 -17.21 -32.67
C GLU A 13 -8.69 -17.68 -31.61
N LEU A 14 -8.51 -17.26 -30.36
CA LEU A 14 -9.59 -17.23 -29.39
C LEU A 14 -10.67 -16.25 -29.89
N GLU A 15 -11.96 -16.60 -29.75
CA GLU A 15 -13.09 -15.74 -30.10
C GLU A 15 -13.03 -14.42 -29.32
N VAL A 16 -12.38 -13.41 -29.89
CA VAL A 16 -12.24 -12.08 -29.30
C VAL A 16 -13.61 -11.39 -29.38
N SER A 17 -14.24 -11.17 -28.23
CA SER A 17 -15.52 -10.46 -28.18
C SER A 17 -15.32 -8.98 -28.54
N ASN A 18 -15.67 -8.61 -29.77
CA ASN A 18 -15.63 -7.23 -30.22
C ASN A 18 -16.96 -6.55 -29.84
N GLN A 19 -16.87 -5.43 -29.14
CA GLN A 19 -18.06 -4.66 -28.74
C GLN A 19 -17.97 -3.24 -29.28
N THR A 20 -19.08 -2.72 -29.79
CA THR A 20 -19.23 -1.31 -30.16
C THR A 20 -20.43 -0.75 -29.41
N VAL A 21 -20.22 0.31 -28.64
CA VAL A 21 -21.26 0.91 -27.80
C VAL A 21 -21.33 2.41 -28.03
N GLY A 22 -22.55 2.93 -27.99
CA GLY A 22 -22.84 4.35 -28.14
C GLY A 22 -23.31 4.73 -29.56
N PRO A 23 -23.65 6.01 -29.75
CA PRO A 23 -24.24 6.50 -30.99
C PRO A 23 -23.22 6.47 -32.15
N ALA A 24 -23.69 6.13 -33.36
CA ALA A 24 -22.83 6.06 -34.54
C ALA A 24 -22.19 7.40 -34.92
N ASN A 25 -22.84 8.51 -34.56
CA ASN A 25 -22.39 9.89 -34.77
C ASN A 25 -21.74 10.51 -33.52
N GLY A 26 -21.22 9.69 -32.59
CA GLY A 26 -20.48 10.17 -31.42
C GLY A 26 -19.24 10.98 -31.83
N SER A 27 -19.12 12.21 -31.30
CA SER A 27 -17.99 13.10 -31.54
C SER A 27 -16.72 12.66 -30.80
N VAL A 28 -16.89 11.93 -29.70
CA VAL A 28 -15.82 11.34 -28.90
C VAL A 28 -15.87 9.83 -29.10
N GLN A 29 -14.79 9.26 -29.62
CA GLN A 29 -14.69 7.81 -29.78
C GLN A 29 -13.28 7.30 -29.59
N TYR A 30 -13.17 6.06 -29.11
CA TYR A 30 -11.89 5.39 -28.96
C TYR A 30 -12.04 3.86 -28.99
N LEU A 31 -11.07 3.18 -29.61
CA LEU A 31 -10.99 1.72 -29.68
C LEU A 31 -9.96 1.21 -28.67
N PHE A 32 -10.41 0.49 -27.65
CA PHE A 32 -9.52 -0.12 -26.65
C PHE A 32 -9.28 -1.59 -26.96
N ARG A 33 -8.05 -2.07 -26.72
CA ARG A 33 -7.82 -3.49 -26.45
C ARG A 33 -8.08 -3.76 -24.97
N VAL A 34 -8.89 -4.75 -24.65
CA VAL A 34 -9.37 -4.96 -23.28
C VAL A 34 -8.82 -6.25 -22.69
N PHE A 35 -8.29 -6.14 -21.48
CA PHE A 35 -7.76 -7.26 -20.72
C PHE A 35 -8.27 -7.23 -19.30
N LYS A 36 -8.60 -8.41 -18.79
CA LYS A 36 -8.93 -8.58 -17.37
C LYS A 36 -7.68 -9.04 -16.62
N ARG A 37 -7.40 -8.38 -15.50
CA ARG A 37 -6.30 -8.71 -14.59
C ARG A 37 -6.82 -9.13 -13.24
N LYS A 38 -6.18 -10.14 -12.67
CA LYS A 38 -6.35 -10.57 -11.28
C LYS A 38 -5.49 -9.72 -10.35
N TYR A 39 -4.30 -9.33 -10.79
CA TYR A 39 -3.37 -8.50 -10.02
C TYR A 39 -2.58 -7.56 -10.94
N ASN A 40 -2.04 -6.49 -10.36
CA ASN A 40 -1.51 -5.36 -11.11
C ASN A 40 -0.30 -5.73 -11.99
N LYS A 41 0.66 -6.49 -11.44
CA LYS A 41 1.85 -6.97 -12.18
C LYS A 41 1.60 -8.22 -13.03
N GLN A 42 0.35 -8.57 -13.29
CA GLN A 42 0.04 -9.68 -14.19
C GLN A 42 0.49 -9.30 -15.60
N GLN A 43 1.34 -10.16 -16.19
CA GLN A 43 1.70 -10.02 -17.58
C GLN A 43 0.45 -10.19 -18.44
N ILE A 44 0.33 -9.35 -19.45
CA ILE A 44 -0.77 -9.43 -20.42
C ILE A 44 -0.47 -10.63 -21.31
N SER A 45 -1.18 -11.74 -21.10
CA SER A 45 -1.15 -12.89 -22.02
C SER A 45 -2.34 -12.87 -22.96
N SER A 46 -2.19 -13.49 -24.12
CA SER A 46 -3.25 -13.68 -25.13
C SER A 46 -4.51 -14.33 -24.54
N ASP A 47 -4.34 -15.32 -23.65
CA ASP A 47 -5.42 -16.08 -23.02
C ASP A 47 -6.38 -15.25 -22.14
N GLU A 48 -5.95 -14.09 -21.64
CA GLU A 48 -6.79 -13.22 -20.79
C GLU A 48 -7.34 -11.99 -21.54
N ARG A 49 -7.23 -12.00 -22.88
CA ARG A 49 -7.79 -10.97 -23.75
C ARG A 49 -9.31 -11.08 -23.78
N PHE A 50 -9.98 -10.02 -23.36
CA PHE A 50 -11.45 -9.94 -23.38
C PHE A 50 -11.99 -9.61 -24.77
N GLY A 51 -11.31 -8.72 -25.48
CA GLY A 51 -11.96 -8.07 -26.61
C GLY A 51 -11.23 -6.87 -27.19
N MET A 52 -11.84 -6.30 -28.22
CA MET A 52 -11.67 -4.89 -28.56
C MET A 52 -13.00 -4.17 -28.36
N TRP A 53 -12.98 -3.04 -27.66
CA TRP A 53 -14.17 -2.25 -27.38
C TRP A 53 -14.07 -0.88 -28.03
N LEU A 54 -15.00 -0.58 -28.94
CA LEU A 54 -15.18 0.74 -29.53
C LEU A 54 -16.25 1.48 -28.75
N VAL A 55 -15.84 2.49 -27.98
CA VAL A 55 -16.77 3.33 -27.22
C VAL A 55 -16.95 4.64 -27.99
N ARG A 56 -18.21 5.06 -28.17
CA ARG A 56 -18.61 6.30 -28.82
C ARG A 56 -19.55 7.09 -27.90
N ALA A 57 -19.43 8.42 -27.90
CA ALA A 57 -20.27 9.31 -27.10
C ALA A 57 -20.25 10.74 -27.69
N HIS A 58 -21.17 11.60 -27.25
CA HIS A 58 -21.19 13.02 -27.61
C HIS A 58 -20.40 13.90 -26.64
N SER A 59 -20.10 13.41 -25.44
CA SER A 59 -19.32 14.10 -24.41
C SER A 59 -18.35 13.16 -23.69
N ILE A 60 -17.37 13.73 -22.97
CA ILE A 60 -16.42 12.92 -22.18
C ILE A 60 -17.08 12.25 -20.99
N ASP A 61 -18.09 12.89 -20.39
CA ASP A 61 -18.81 12.33 -19.23
C ASP A 61 -19.65 11.13 -19.67
N GLU A 62 -20.40 11.27 -20.76
CA GLU A 62 -21.14 10.14 -21.37
C GLU A 62 -20.20 9.01 -21.80
N PHE A 63 -19.01 9.34 -22.31
CA PHE A 63 -17.99 8.35 -22.66
C PHE A 63 -17.53 7.56 -21.42
N ARG A 64 -17.26 8.24 -20.30
CA ARG A 64 -16.84 7.60 -19.04
C ARG A 64 -17.94 6.70 -18.49
N SER A 65 -19.17 7.19 -18.43
CA SER A 65 -20.29 6.39 -17.94
C SER A 65 -20.56 5.17 -18.82
N THR A 66 -20.52 5.32 -20.15
CA THR A 66 -20.66 4.19 -21.09
C THR A 66 -19.54 3.18 -20.93
N LEU A 67 -18.30 3.64 -20.79
CA LEU A 67 -17.15 2.77 -20.54
C LEU A 67 -17.27 2.06 -19.18
N TRP A 68 -17.79 2.74 -18.15
CA TRP A 68 -18.02 2.13 -16.84
C TRP A 68 -19.09 1.05 -16.89
N GLU A 69 -20.20 1.25 -17.60
CA GLU A 69 -21.24 0.23 -17.77
C GLU A 69 -20.71 -1.03 -18.45
N LEU A 70 -19.72 -0.90 -19.34
CA LEU A 70 -19.00 -2.05 -19.91
C LEU A 70 -18.06 -2.74 -18.91
N VAL A 71 -17.39 -1.97 -18.06
CA VAL A 71 -16.44 -2.49 -17.07
C VAL A 71 -17.15 -3.14 -15.88
N ARG A 72 -18.27 -2.58 -15.43
CA ARG A 72 -18.98 -2.91 -14.19
C ARG A 72 -19.28 -4.41 -14.01
N PRO A 73 -19.72 -5.17 -15.04
CA PRO A 73 -19.98 -6.60 -14.89
C PRO A 73 -18.73 -7.45 -14.63
N HIS A 74 -17.53 -6.90 -14.86
CA HIS A 74 -16.27 -7.63 -14.75
C HIS A 74 -15.52 -7.35 -13.45
N VAL A 75 -15.98 -6.37 -12.67
CA VAL A 75 -15.41 -6.01 -11.37
C VAL A 75 -16.24 -6.58 -10.22
N LYS A 76 -15.60 -6.79 -9.09
CA LYS A 76 -16.18 -7.24 -7.82
C LYS A 76 -15.95 -6.17 -6.75
N ARG A 77 -16.48 -6.40 -5.56
CA ARG A 77 -16.21 -5.53 -4.40
C ARG A 77 -14.70 -5.33 -4.20
N ALA A 78 -14.30 -4.09 -3.91
CA ALA A 78 -12.91 -3.73 -3.77
C ALA A 78 -12.22 -4.51 -2.63
N ILE A 79 -10.96 -4.90 -2.84
CA ILE A 79 -10.10 -5.41 -1.76
C ILE A 79 -8.99 -4.40 -1.51
N GLU A 80 -8.95 -3.87 -0.29
CA GLU A 80 -7.89 -3.00 0.17
C GLU A 80 -6.81 -3.81 0.89
N VAL A 81 -5.57 -3.46 0.62
CA VAL A 81 -4.38 -4.09 1.22
C VAL A 81 -3.63 -3.04 2.00
N SER A 82 -3.55 -3.21 3.32
CA SER A 82 -2.67 -2.41 4.18
C SER A 82 -1.48 -3.25 4.64
N SER A 83 -0.32 -2.61 4.77
CA SER A 83 0.82 -3.23 5.45
C SER A 83 0.48 -3.30 6.94
N GLY A 84 0.65 -4.45 7.56
CA GLY A 84 0.51 -4.56 9.02
C GLY A 84 1.48 -3.57 9.68
N GLY A 85 1.01 -2.81 10.67
CA GLY A 85 1.79 -1.76 11.34
C GLY A 85 3.08 -2.23 12.00
N SER A 86 3.27 -3.54 12.17
CA SER A 86 4.50 -4.16 12.66
C SER A 86 5.45 -4.66 11.56
N GLY A 87 5.20 -4.35 10.29
CA GLY A 87 6.04 -4.75 9.15
C GLY A 87 5.96 -6.25 8.77
N VAL A 88 5.22 -7.06 9.53
CA VAL A 88 5.07 -8.49 9.28
C VAL A 88 3.64 -8.78 8.81
N GLY A 89 3.45 -8.78 7.49
CA GLY A 89 2.25 -9.30 6.83
C GLY A 89 1.33 -8.25 6.21
N TYR A 90 0.39 -8.75 5.41
CA TYR A 90 -0.66 -7.97 4.76
C TYR A 90 -1.96 -8.11 5.55
N VAL A 91 -2.64 -6.99 5.79
CA VAL A 91 -4.00 -6.97 6.30
C VAL A 91 -4.94 -6.68 5.14
N PHE A 92 -5.90 -7.57 4.95
CA PHE A 92 -6.88 -7.48 3.88
C PHE A 92 -8.21 -7.02 4.47
N ARG A 93 -8.86 -6.03 3.84
CA ARG A 93 -10.22 -5.61 4.17
C ARG A 93 -11.03 -5.38 2.91
N TRP A 94 -12.34 -5.58 3.01
CA TRP A 94 -13.24 -5.11 1.95
C TRP A 94 -13.14 -3.59 1.88
N GLY A 95 -12.81 -3.09 0.69
CA GLY A 95 -12.86 -1.68 0.36
C GLY A 95 -14.22 -1.30 -0.22
N GLY A 96 -14.60 -0.04 -0.03
CA GLY A 96 -15.74 0.57 -0.71
C GLY A 96 -17.10 -0.14 -0.54
N PRO A 97 -18.08 0.28 -1.34
CA PRO A 97 -19.41 -0.34 -1.40
C PRO A 97 -19.36 -1.76 -1.99
N ALA A 98 -20.39 -2.57 -1.72
CA ALA A 98 -20.48 -3.93 -2.24
C ALA A 98 -20.59 -3.98 -3.77
N GLU A 99 -21.31 -3.02 -4.33
CA GLU A 99 -21.37 -2.76 -5.76
C GLU A 99 -20.61 -1.47 -6.07
N PRO A 100 -19.47 -1.56 -6.77
CA PRO A 100 -18.71 -0.37 -7.16
C PRO A 100 -19.54 0.54 -8.07
N SER A 101 -19.43 1.84 -7.85
CA SER A 101 -19.98 2.89 -8.69
C SER A 101 -18.91 3.48 -9.62
N GLU A 102 -19.30 4.37 -10.54
CA GLU A 102 -18.34 5.02 -11.45
C GLU A 102 -17.25 5.80 -10.68
N GLU A 103 -17.55 6.33 -9.50
CA GLU A 103 -16.58 7.04 -8.66
C GLU A 103 -15.45 6.13 -8.17
N ASP A 104 -15.71 4.82 -8.05
CA ASP A 104 -14.75 3.82 -7.62
C ASP A 104 -13.86 3.31 -8.77
N ALA A 105 -14.20 3.64 -10.03
CA ALA A 105 -13.48 3.18 -11.21
C ALA A 105 -11.94 3.38 -11.19
N PRO A 106 -11.36 4.44 -10.58
CA PRO A 106 -9.91 4.56 -10.43
C PRO A 106 -9.26 3.39 -9.68
N GLN A 107 -10.00 2.67 -8.84
CA GLN A 107 -9.49 1.51 -8.11
C GLN A 107 -9.45 0.24 -8.97
N PHE A 108 -10.21 0.21 -10.07
CA PHE A 108 -10.41 -0.99 -10.90
C PHE A 108 -9.87 -0.86 -12.32
N VAL A 109 -9.68 0.35 -12.82
CA VAL A 109 -9.36 0.59 -14.23
C VAL A 109 -8.06 1.35 -14.38
N THR A 110 -7.20 0.82 -15.26
CA THR A 110 -5.97 1.48 -15.69
C THR A 110 -5.84 1.40 -17.20
N PHE A 111 -5.30 2.45 -17.81
CA PHE A 111 -4.98 2.50 -19.23
C PHE A 111 -3.49 2.37 -19.42
N CYS A 112 -3.04 1.41 -20.22
CA CYS A 112 -1.63 1.13 -20.43
C CYS A 112 -1.27 1.41 -21.89
N GLU A 113 -0.28 2.27 -22.12
CA GLU A 113 0.25 2.54 -23.45
C GLU A 113 1.27 1.48 -23.82
N LYS A 114 1.04 0.75 -24.93
CA LYS A 114 1.90 -0.39 -25.32
C LYS A 114 3.34 0.04 -25.58
N LYS A 115 3.55 1.12 -26.34
CA LYS A 115 4.89 1.57 -26.78
C LYS A 115 5.74 2.13 -25.64
N ASN A 116 5.20 3.07 -24.89
CA ASN A 116 5.95 3.79 -23.84
C ASN A 116 5.80 3.17 -22.44
N LYS A 117 5.04 2.06 -22.31
CA LYS A 117 4.70 1.41 -21.03
C LYS A 117 4.11 2.38 -19.99
N LYS A 118 3.55 3.49 -20.44
CA LYS A 118 2.99 4.52 -19.57
C LYS A 118 1.61 4.09 -19.08
N VAL A 119 1.37 4.25 -17.78
CA VAL A 119 0.09 3.90 -17.15
C VAL A 119 -0.67 5.17 -16.81
N TYR A 120 -1.91 5.26 -17.27
CA TYR A 120 -2.85 6.33 -16.95
C TYR A 120 -3.97 5.78 -16.07
N THR A 121 -4.39 6.57 -15.09
CA THR A 121 -5.52 6.24 -14.21
C THR A 121 -6.85 6.68 -14.85
N TRP A 122 -7.98 6.16 -14.33
CA TRP A 122 -9.33 6.59 -14.73
C TRP A 122 -9.52 8.11 -14.82
N ASN A 123 -8.92 8.86 -13.89
CA ASN A 123 -9.05 10.32 -13.83
C ASN A 123 -8.31 11.07 -14.95
N HIS A 124 -7.44 10.41 -15.72
CA HIS A 124 -6.82 11.01 -16.90
C HIS A 124 -7.82 11.21 -18.05
N LEU A 125 -8.91 10.44 -18.07
CA LEU A 125 -10.04 10.63 -18.97
C LEU A 125 -10.95 11.78 -18.50
N SER A 126 -10.38 12.96 -18.23
CA SER A 126 -11.14 14.15 -17.80
C SER A 126 -11.50 15.08 -18.95
N LYS A 127 -10.82 14.97 -20.10
CA LYS A 127 -11.00 15.87 -21.25
C LYS A 127 -10.99 15.07 -22.55
N ALA A 128 -11.81 15.48 -23.51
CA ALA A 128 -11.85 14.88 -24.85
C ALA A 128 -10.48 14.95 -25.58
N VAL A 129 -9.69 16.00 -25.30
CA VAL A 129 -8.34 16.17 -25.85
C VAL A 129 -7.41 15.00 -25.47
N THR A 130 -7.62 14.37 -24.31
CA THR A 130 -6.84 13.18 -23.92
C THR A 130 -7.06 12.04 -24.92
N LEU A 131 -8.32 11.79 -25.28
CA LEU A 131 -8.67 10.73 -26.24
C LEU A 131 -8.16 11.05 -27.65
N GLN A 132 -8.19 12.31 -28.06
CA GLN A 132 -7.59 12.75 -29.33
C GLN A 132 -6.09 12.43 -29.38
N ARG A 133 -5.34 12.73 -28.30
CA ARG A 133 -3.91 12.39 -28.21
C ARG A 133 -3.64 10.89 -28.21
N TRP A 134 -4.60 10.11 -27.73
CA TRP A 134 -4.48 8.66 -27.70
C TRP A 134 -4.80 8.01 -29.04
N GLN A 135 -5.37 8.72 -30.03
CA GLN A 135 -5.77 8.12 -31.31
C GLN A 135 -4.59 7.49 -32.06
N ASP A 136 -3.40 8.06 -31.93
CA ASP A 136 -2.16 7.55 -32.53
C ASP A 136 -1.43 6.55 -31.63
N LEU A 137 -1.95 6.30 -30.43
CA LEU A 137 -1.38 5.41 -29.43
C LEU A 137 -2.18 4.12 -29.34
N GLU A 138 -1.49 3.02 -29.07
CA GLU A 138 -2.15 1.76 -28.75
C GLU A 138 -2.37 1.70 -27.24
N ILE A 139 -3.57 2.09 -26.80
CA ILE A 139 -3.97 2.08 -25.41
C ILE A 139 -4.74 0.80 -25.08
N ILE A 140 -4.29 0.14 -24.03
CA ILE A 140 -4.86 -1.06 -23.47
C ILE A 140 -5.68 -0.71 -22.23
N LEU A 141 -6.94 -1.09 -22.22
CA LEU A 141 -7.80 -1.03 -21.04
C LEU A 141 -7.56 -2.28 -20.18
N ALA A 142 -6.95 -2.09 -19.01
CA ALA A 142 -6.77 -3.16 -18.03
C ALA A 142 -7.81 -3.02 -16.91
N ILE A 143 -8.67 -4.03 -16.80
CA ILE A 143 -9.74 -4.15 -15.80
C ILE A 143 -9.26 -5.07 -14.69
N HIS A 144 -9.12 -4.55 -13.47
CA HIS A 144 -8.70 -5.30 -12.30
C HIS A 144 -9.94 -5.84 -11.59
N GLU A 145 -10.05 -7.16 -11.45
CA GLU A 145 -11.27 -7.81 -10.94
C GLU A 145 -11.68 -7.35 -9.54
N TYR A 146 -10.71 -7.14 -8.63
CA TYR A 146 -10.98 -6.72 -7.25
C TYR A 146 -10.39 -5.35 -6.92
N SER A 147 -9.14 -5.06 -7.27
CA SER A 147 -8.56 -3.74 -7.06
C SER A 147 -7.14 -3.70 -7.65
N THR A 148 -6.71 -2.52 -8.07
CA THR A 148 -5.32 -2.18 -8.40
C THR A 148 -4.36 -2.33 -7.21
N SER A 149 -4.88 -2.41 -5.97
CA SER A 149 -4.13 -2.65 -4.74
C SER A 149 -3.50 -4.03 -4.66
N LEU A 150 -4.06 -5.02 -5.37
CA LEU A 150 -3.52 -6.38 -5.44
C LEU A 150 -2.33 -6.39 -6.39
N LYS A 151 -1.14 -6.13 -5.88
CA LYS A 151 0.05 -5.89 -6.71
C LYS A 151 0.61 -7.17 -7.35
N THR A 152 0.62 -8.28 -6.63
CA THR A 152 1.30 -9.53 -7.03
C THR A 152 0.36 -10.72 -6.93
N ARG A 153 0.71 -11.80 -7.65
CA ARG A 153 0.00 -13.08 -7.58
C ARG A 153 -0.11 -13.61 -6.14
N ALA A 154 0.96 -13.50 -5.35
CA ALA A 154 0.98 -13.96 -3.97
C ALA A 154 -0.04 -13.20 -3.10
N ILE A 155 -0.09 -11.87 -3.21
CA ILE A 155 -1.06 -11.03 -2.49
C ILE A 155 -2.48 -11.36 -2.92
N TYR A 156 -2.72 -11.54 -4.23
CA TYR A 156 -4.03 -11.95 -4.75
C TYR A 156 -4.49 -13.29 -4.17
N GLN A 157 -3.64 -14.31 -4.18
CA GLN A 157 -3.98 -15.63 -3.64
C GLN A 157 -4.25 -15.59 -2.12
N LEU A 158 -3.46 -14.81 -1.38
CA LEU A 158 -3.71 -14.60 0.05
C LEU A 158 -5.07 -13.92 0.28
N ALA A 159 -5.39 -12.87 -0.48
CA ALA A 159 -6.67 -12.18 -0.39
C ALA A 159 -7.86 -13.11 -0.70
N LEU A 160 -7.77 -13.91 -1.77
CA LEU A 160 -8.81 -14.90 -2.10
C LEU A 160 -8.98 -15.92 -0.99
N ASN A 161 -7.88 -16.41 -0.39
CA ASN A 161 -7.95 -17.34 0.73
C ASN A 161 -8.56 -16.69 1.98
N THR A 162 -8.37 -15.39 2.20
CA THR A 162 -8.98 -14.67 3.33
C THR A 162 -10.49 -14.46 3.13
N PHE A 163 -10.95 -14.18 1.92
CA PHE A 163 -12.35 -13.77 1.67
C PHE A 163 -13.25 -14.83 1.05
N LEU A 164 -12.71 -15.74 0.25
CA LEU A 164 -13.47 -16.70 -0.56
C LEU A 164 -13.24 -18.14 -0.15
N ALA A 165 -12.20 -18.44 0.63
CA ALA A 165 -12.10 -19.77 1.20
C ALA A 165 -13.26 -19.93 2.19
N PRO A 166 -14.14 -20.95 2.03
CA PRO A 166 -15.01 -21.34 3.11
C PRO A 166 -14.10 -21.66 4.31
N THR A 167 -14.56 -21.35 5.50
CA THR A 167 -14.00 -21.75 6.80
C THR A 167 -14.05 -23.28 6.97
N SER A 168 -13.60 -24.04 5.98
CA SER A 168 -13.39 -25.48 5.97
C SER A 168 -11.90 -25.80 5.79
N ALA A 169 -11.04 -25.08 6.51
CA ALA A 169 -9.66 -25.52 6.78
C ALA A 169 -9.24 -25.33 8.24
N SER A 170 -10.20 -25.20 9.17
CA SER A 170 -9.99 -25.41 10.62
C SER A 170 -10.83 -26.59 11.12
N LYS A 171 -10.71 -27.75 10.46
CA LYS A 171 -10.75 -29.02 11.19
C LYS A 171 -9.30 -29.53 11.28
N PRO A 172 -8.77 -29.78 12.50
CA PRO A 172 -7.49 -30.47 12.64
C PRO A 172 -7.70 -31.90 12.14
N THR A 173 -7.39 -32.14 10.86
CA THR A 173 -7.36 -33.50 10.35
C THR A 173 -6.03 -34.11 10.80
N THR A 174 -6.10 -34.86 11.89
CA THR A 174 -5.26 -36.01 12.17
C THR A 174 -5.37 -36.99 11.01
N LYS A 175 -4.70 -36.70 9.88
CA LYS A 175 -4.38 -37.69 8.87
C LYS A 175 -2.91 -38.03 9.02
N LYS A 176 -2.65 -39.25 9.52
CA LYS A 176 -1.34 -39.90 9.49
C LYS A 176 -0.71 -39.67 8.11
N PRO A 177 0.46 -39.05 8.00
CA PRO A 177 1.13 -38.93 6.71
C PRO A 177 1.68 -40.31 6.33
N ALA A 178 1.30 -40.76 5.13
CA ALA A 178 2.06 -41.77 4.42
C ALA A 178 3.50 -41.29 4.26
N VAL A 179 4.44 -42.19 4.53
CA VAL A 179 5.88 -41.98 4.53
C VAL A 179 6.34 -41.57 3.14
N VAL A 180 6.51 -40.26 2.92
CA VAL A 180 7.38 -39.72 1.88
C VAL A 180 8.64 -39.25 2.58
N LYS A 181 9.73 -39.95 2.34
CA LYS A 181 11.06 -39.69 2.90
C LYS A 181 11.52 -38.29 2.47
N LYS A 182 11.25 -37.27 3.30
CA LYS A 182 11.97 -35.99 3.24
C LYS A 182 13.38 -36.20 3.79
N PRO A 183 14.40 -35.53 3.23
CA PRO A 183 15.73 -35.50 3.83
C PRO A 183 15.62 -34.94 5.25
N LEU A 184 16.05 -35.72 6.25
CA LEU A 184 16.25 -35.24 7.60
C LEU A 184 17.36 -34.18 7.56
N LEU A 185 16.97 -32.92 7.73
CA LEU A 185 17.91 -31.92 8.24
C LEU A 185 18.34 -32.39 9.64
N PRO A 186 19.65 -32.41 9.95
CA PRO A 186 20.12 -32.82 11.25
C PRO A 186 19.51 -31.92 12.35
N PRO A 187 19.23 -32.46 13.54
CA PRO A 187 18.85 -31.66 14.69
C PRO A 187 19.95 -30.63 14.95
N ALA A 188 19.58 -29.39 15.22
CA ALA A 188 20.51 -28.44 15.81
C ALA A 188 21.10 -29.04 17.09
N ALA A 189 22.41 -28.88 17.29
CA ALA A 189 23.18 -29.54 18.34
C ALA A 189 22.78 -29.10 19.77
N ASP A 190 21.86 -28.15 19.91
CA ASP A 190 21.39 -27.54 21.14
C ASP A 190 20.06 -28.12 21.67
N GLY A 191 19.44 -29.05 20.93
CA GLY A 191 18.22 -29.73 21.38
C GLY A 191 16.95 -28.86 21.39
N TYR A 192 17.02 -27.63 20.90
CA TYR A 192 15.85 -26.77 20.72
C TYR A 192 15.21 -27.03 19.37
N SER A 193 13.89 -27.20 19.34
CA SER A 193 13.16 -27.25 18.08
C SER A 193 12.99 -25.83 17.54
N PHE A 194 12.95 -25.67 16.21
CA PHE A 194 12.61 -24.39 15.57
C PHE A 194 11.31 -23.77 16.13
N ARG A 195 10.36 -24.60 16.59
CA ARG A 195 9.14 -24.10 17.25
C ARG A 195 9.42 -23.47 18.61
N ASP A 196 10.38 -24.01 19.36
CA ASP A 196 10.78 -23.47 20.65
C ASP A 196 11.61 -22.20 20.48
N GLU A 197 12.45 -22.11 19.45
CA GLU A 197 13.11 -20.86 19.05
C GLU A 197 12.10 -19.76 18.71
N VAL A 198 11.09 -20.08 17.87
CA VAL A 198 10.03 -19.12 17.51
C VAL A 198 9.19 -18.72 18.74
N ARG A 199 8.97 -19.63 19.69
CA ARG A 199 8.30 -19.31 20.96
C ARG A 199 9.15 -18.37 21.81
N ALA A 200 10.43 -18.66 21.98
CA ALA A 200 11.36 -17.83 22.72
C ALA A 200 11.48 -16.42 22.11
N LEU A 201 11.56 -16.32 20.78
CA LEU A 201 11.53 -15.05 20.05
C LEU A 201 10.25 -14.26 20.36
N ARG A 202 9.07 -14.88 20.32
CA ARG A 202 7.82 -14.17 20.67
C ARG A 202 7.81 -13.66 22.11
N GLU A 203 8.34 -14.46 23.03
CA GLU A 203 8.38 -14.11 24.44
C GLU A 203 9.34 -12.94 24.71
N THR A 204 10.51 -12.92 24.08
CA THR A 204 11.44 -11.78 24.13
C THR A 204 10.83 -10.50 23.54
N PHE A 205 10.12 -10.58 22.42
CA PHE A 205 9.39 -9.42 21.87
C PHE A 205 8.30 -8.90 22.82
N SER A 206 7.60 -9.80 23.51
CA SER A 206 6.61 -9.41 24.52
C SER A 206 7.26 -8.69 25.71
N GLN A 207 8.41 -9.18 26.18
CA GLN A 207 9.17 -8.55 27.26
C GLN A 207 9.68 -7.16 26.87
N MET A 208 10.23 -7.01 25.66
CA MET A 208 10.69 -5.70 25.15
C MET A 208 9.55 -4.69 25.08
N ARG A 209 8.36 -5.11 24.64
CA ARG A 209 7.18 -4.23 24.62
C ARG A 209 6.75 -3.78 26.02
N SER A 210 6.79 -4.70 27.00
CA SER A 210 6.50 -4.38 28.39
C SER A 210 7.51 -3.36 28.96
N LEU A 211 8.80 -3.53 28.66
CA LEU A 211 9.84 -2.59 29.09
C LEU A 211 9.64 -1.20 28.48
N MET A 212 9.27 -1.13 27.19
CA MET A 212 9.01 0.12 26.50
C MET A 212 7.84 0.89 27.14
N THR A 213 6.74 0.20 27.49
CA THR A 213 5.61 0.81 28.20
C THR A 213 6.00 1.34 29.59
N ILE A 214 6.88 0.65 30.31
CA ILE A 214 7.40 1.11 31.60
C ILE A 214 8.26 2.37 31.44
N LEU A 215 9.10 2.41 30.39
CA LEU A 215 9.93 3.59 30.09
C LEU A 215 9.06 4.80 29.73
N ASP A 216 8.06 4.62 28.86
CA ASP A 216 7.11 5.68 28.49
C ASP A 216 6.41 6.24 29.74
N SER A 217 5.91 5.36 30.61
CA SER A 217 5.28 5.78 31.87
C SER A 217 6.22 6.58 32.77
N ARG A 218 7.51 6.21 32.80
CA ARG A 218 8.52 6.89 33.60
C ARG A 218 8.90 8.25 33.00
N ILE A 219 8.96 8.36 31.68
CA ILE A 219 9.19 9.65 30.98
C ILE A 219 8.06 10.61 31.31
N THR A 220 6.80 10.19 31.18
CA THR A 220 5.64 11.02 31.51
C THR A 220 5.66 11.50 32.96
N LEU A 221 6.05 10.64 33.90
CA LEU A 221 6.22 11.03 35.31
C LEU A 221 7.36 12.03 35.54
N LEU A 222 8.44 11.94 34.77
CA LEU A 222 9.56 12.88 34.85
C LEU A 222 9.19 14.24 34.26
N GLU A 223 8.48 14.26 33.13
CA GLU A 223 7.94 15.48 32.53
C GLU A 223 7.02 16.20 33.52
N GLN A 224 6.07 15.48 34.13
CA GLN A 224 5.18 16.03 35.15
C GLN A 224 5.96 16.61 36.35
N LYS A 225 7.01 15.92 36.82
CA LYS A 225 7.84 16.44 37.92
C LYS A 225 8.67 17.65 37.53
N CYS A 226 9.11 17.74 36.28
CA CYS A 226 9.79 18.93 35.78
C CYS A 226 8.84 20.14 35.75
N ASP A 227 7.60 19.93 35.32
CA ASP A 227 6.56 20.96 35.34
C ASP A 227 6.22 21.40 36.78
N ASP A 228 6.11 20.45 37.72
CA ASP A 228 5.85 20.72 39.14
C ASP A 228 7.03 21.45 39.81
N ALA A 229 8.28 21.13 39.45
CA ALA A 229 9.47 21.77 39.98
C ALA A 229 9.64 23.22 39.48
N ALA A 230 9.13 23.53 38.29
CA ALA A 230 9.11 24.90 37.76
C ALA A 230 8.15 25.85 38.50
N LEU A 231 7.25 25.31 39.34
CA LEU A 231 6.24 26.06 40.09
C LEU A 231 6.63 26.37 41.56
N VAL A 232 7.85 26.04 42.01
CA VAL A 232 8.35 26.56 43.29
C VAL A 232 8.86 27.98 43.09
N ALA A 233 7.93 28.93 43.04
CA ALA A 233 8.24 30.33 43.26
C ALA A 233 8.82 30.46 44.67
N VAL A 234 10.10 30.83 44.75
CA VAL A 234 10.73 31.30 45.99
C VAL A 234 9.90 32.50 46.47
N GLN A 235 9.08 32.29 47.50
CA GLN A 235 8.54 33.40 48.30
C GLN A 235 9.75 34.06 48.96
N MET A 236 10.24 35.15 48.36
CA MET A 236 11.05 36.11 49.10
C MET A 236 10.10 36.85 50.04
N GLU A 237 10.15 36.47 51.32
CA GLU A 237 9.60 37.27 52.40
C GLU A 237 10.30 38.63 52.40
N SER A 238 9.57 39.66 51.94
CA SER A 238 9.97 41.05 52.04
C SER A 238 10.08 41.44 53.52
N THR A 239 11.29 41.37 54.06
CA THR A 239 11.60 42.02 55.34
C THR A 239 12.26 43.37 55.01
N GLU A 240 11.48 44.45 55.10
CA GLU A 240 12.01 45.82 55.11
C GLU A 240 12.84 46.02 56.39
N ALA A 241 14.17 46.13 56.24
CA ALA A 241 15.01 46.93 57.14
C ALA A 241 16.42 47.07 56.57
N GLY A 242 16.74 48.28 56.11
CA GLY A 242 18.03 48.92 56.36
C GLY A 242 19.29 48.39 55.65
N ALA A 243 19.83 49.28 54.83
CA ALA A 243 21.24 49.63 54.77
C ALA A 243 22.18 48.81 53.86
N GLU A 244 22.80 49.60 52.98
CA GLU A 244 24.06 49.45 52.24
C GLU A 244 24.08 48.62 50.95
N ASP A 245 24.48 49.33 49.90
CA ASP A 245 24.61 48.93 48.51
C ASP A 245 25.83 48.00 48.32
N PRO A 246 25.65 46.71 47.98
CA PRO A 246 26.76 45.76 47.83
C PRO A 246 27.33 45.70 46.40
N LEU A 247 27.13 46.74 45.58
CA LEU A 247 27.64 46.78 44.19
C LEU A 247 29.16 47.00 44.03
N GLU A 248 29.95 47.04 45.10
CA GLU A 248 31.41 47.28 44.99
C GLU A 248 32.31 46.02 44.91
N HIS A 249 31.81 44.80 45.04
CA HIS A 249 32.69 43.62 45.10
C HIS A 249 32.28 42.42 44.24
N PHE A 250 32.24 42.61 42.92
CA PHE A 250 32.46 41.48 42.00
C PHE A 250 33.48 41.86 40.91
N GLN A 251 34.75 41.58 41.19
CA GLN A 251 35.80 41.54 40.18
C GLN A 251 35.62 40.27 39.33
N LEU A 252 35.22 40.46 38.07
CA LEU A 252 35.17 39.39 37.08
C LEU A 252 36.61 38.96 36.74
N LYS A 253 37.04 37.80 37.22
CA LYS A 253 38.29 37.18 36.81
C LYS A 253 38.06 36.46 35.49
N VAL A 254 38.32 37.16 34.38
CA VAL A 254 38.28 36.58 33.03
C VAL A 254 39.59 35.82 32.82
N GLU A 255 39.55 34.49 32.97
CA GLU A 255 40.60 33.61 32.48
C GLU A 255 40.56 33.62 30.94
N LYS A 256 41.64 34.13 30.34
CA LYS A 256 41.89 34.01 28.91
C LYS A 256 42.26 32.57 28.61
N LEU A 257 41.49 31.93 27.73
CA LEU A 257 41.88 30.70 27.05
C LEU A 257 42.66 31.11 25.80
N ASP A 258 43.95 30.82 25.79
CA ASP A 258 44.82 30.94 24.62
C ASP A 258 44.47 29.81 23.64
N CYS A 259 44.04 30.20 22.45
CA CYS A 259 43.89 29.31 21.30
C CYS A 259 45.21 29.34 20.53
N ASP A 260 46.00 28.28 20.65
CA ASP A 260 47.14 28.04 19.77
C ASP A 260 46.61 27.44 18.45
N GLU A 261 46.63 28.26 17.40
CA GLU A 261 46.68 27.82 16.00
C GLU A 261 48.16 27.51 15.68
N GLU A 262 48.49 26.24 15.42
CA GLU A 262 49.71 25.87 14.71
C GLU A 262 49.34 25.39 13.29
N ASP A 263 49.75 26.23 12.33
CA ASP A 263 49.94 25.90 10.92
C ASP A 263 51.26 25.12 10.74
N ASP A 264 51.21 23.99 10.02
CA ASP A 264 52.18 23.57 8.98
C ASP A 264 51.62 22.39 8.15
#